data_AF-Q2G8Y9-F1
#
_entry.id   AF-Q2G8Y9-F1
#
_cell.length_a   1.000
_cell.length_b   1.000
_cell.length_c   1.000
_cell.angle_alpha   90.00
_cell.angle_beta   90.00
_cell.angle_gamma   90.00
#
_symmetry.space_group_name_H-M   'P 1'
#
loop_
_entity.id
_entity.type
_entity.pdbx_description
1 polymer ?
#
loop_
_entity_poly.entity_id
_entity_poly.type
_entity_poly.pdbx_seq_one_letter_code
_entity_poly.pdbx_strand_id
1 'polypeptide(L)'
;MTNADHVTVHGLRITRDLHEAEAALDEVLIRQANLLATMVRARREASVGPFTGQEALLRLAASQKAVLHASGELARVHGKLLDVGREVGSGMVDDCPPKGATGSAELPAGVPAVLRVA
;
A
#
# COMPACT_ATOMS: atom_id res chain seq x y z
N MET A 1 -28.22 -23.21 2.79
CA MET A 1 -26.90 -22.58 3.01
C MET A 1 -26.35 -23.11 4.31
N THR A 2 -25.19 -23.76 4.26
CA THR A 2 -24.50 -24.33 5.42
C THR A 2 -23.60 -23.27 6.07
N ASN A 3 -23.15 -23.50 7.30
CA ASN A 3 -22.20 -22.61 7.98
C ASN A 3 -20.90 -22.41 7.15
N ALA A 4 -20.43 -23.46 6.46
CA ALA A 4 -19.28 -23.40 5.57
C ALA A 4 -19.48 -22.45 4.36
N ASP A 5 -20.70 -22.40 3.81
CA ASP A 5 -21.03 -21.48 2.71
C ASP A 5 -20.92 -20.01 3.17
N HIS A 6 -21.40 -19.71 4.38
CA HIS A 6 -21.30 -18.37 4.96
C HIS A 6 -19.85 -17.95 5.18
N VAL A 7 -19.02 -18.83 5.76
CA VAL A 7 -17.59 -18.58 6.00
C VAL A 7 -16.86 -18.27 4.69
N THR A 8 -17.16 -19.02 3.62
CA THR A 8 -16.55 -18.80 2.30
C THR A 8 -16.97 -17.46 1.71
N VAL A 9 -18.26 -17.14 1.71
CA VAL A 9 -18.78 -15.88 1.14
C VAL A 9 -18.24 -14.66 1.89
N HIS A 10 -18.21 -14.70 3.22
CA HIS A 10 -17.63 -13.62 4.02
C HIS A 10 -16.13 -13.50 3.78
N GLY A 11 -15.42 -14.62 3.61
CA GLY A 11 -13.99 -14.61 3.32
C GLY A 11 -13.65 -13.89 2.02
N LEU A 12 -14.36 -14.21 0.93
CA LEU A 12 -14.16 -13.56 -0.36
C LEU A 12 -14.42 -12.05 -0.31
N ARG A 13 -15.40 -11.60 0.48
CA ARG A 13 -15.69 -10.17 0.67
C ARG A 13 -14.57 -9.46 1.41
N ILE A 14 -14.05 -10.08 2.48
CA ILE A 14 -12.93 -9.53 3.24
C ILE A 14 -11.68 -9.40 2.35
N THR A 15 -11.35 -10.42 1.56
CA THR A 15 -10.21 -10.37 0.63
C THR A 15 -10.35 -9.23 -0.38
N ARG A 16 -11.52 -9.08 -0.99
CA ARG A 16 -11.79 -7.96 -1.90
C ARG A 16 -11.62 -6.61 -1.21
N ASP A 17 -12.27 -6.42 -0.06
CA ASP A 17 -12.26 -5.14 0.66
C ASP A 17 -10.82 -4.79 1.12
N LEU A 18 -10.00 -5.79 1.43
CA LEU A 18 -8.58 -5.65 1.74
C LEU A 18 -7.77 -5.15 0.53
N HIS A 19 -7.92 -5.78 -0.64
CA HIS A 19 -7.22 -5.35 -1.87
C HIS A 19 -7.64 -3.95 -2.30
N GLU A 20 -8.92 -3.61 -2.16
CA GLU A 20 -9.41 -2.25 -2.42
C GLU A 20 -8.75 -1.23 -1.47
N ALA A 21 -8.56 -1.58 -0.20
CA ALA A 21 -7.87 -0.72 0.77
C ALA A 21 -6.37 -0.55 0.46
N GLU A 22 -5.68 -1.62 0.07
CA GLU A 22 -4.27 -1.57 -0.36
C GLU A 22 -4.10 -0.67 -1.58
N ALA A 23 -4.90 -0.87 -2.63
CA ALA A 23 -4.88 -0.05 -3.84
C ALA A 23 -5.21 1.42 -3.57
N ALA A 24 -6.12 1.71 -2.62
CA ALA A 24 -6.45 3.07 -2.24
C ALA A 24 -5.27 3.81 -1.59
N LEU A 25 -4.46 3.14 -0.78
CA LEU A 25 -3.27 3.76 -0.17
C LEU A 25 -2.20 4.09 -1.22
N ASP A 26 -1.99 3.22 -2.21
CA ASP A 26 -1.08 3.48 -3.32
C ASP A 26 -1.53 4.70 -4.14
N GLU A 27 -2.83 4.79 -4.45
CA GLU A 27 -3.41 5.94 -5.15
C GLU A 27 -3.25 7.24 -4.34
N VAL A 28 -3.40 7.20 -3.01
CA VAL A 28 -3.11 8.36 -2.14
C VAL A 28 -1.65 8.78 -2.26
N LEU A 29 -0.71 7.82 -2.21
CA LEU A 29 0.72 8.12 -2.29
C LEU A 29 1.10 8.75 -3.63
N ILE A 30 0.55 8.25 -4.74
CA ILE A 30 0.72 8.83 -6.09
C ILE A 30 0.23 10.29 -6.11
N ARG A 31 -0.98 10.55 -5.60
CA ARG A 31 -1.54 11.91 -5.57
C ARG A 31 -0.70 12.86 -4.72
N GLN A 32 -0.23 12.41 -3.55
CA GLN A 32 0.63 13.23 -2.70
C GLN A 32 2.00 13.50 -3.33
N ALA A 33 2.59 12.54 -4.03
CA ALA A 33 3.83 12.73 -4.77
C ALA A 33 3.67 13.78 -5.89
N ASN A 34 2.56 13.71 -6.64
CA ASN A 34 2.22 14.71 -7.65
C ASN A 34 2.02 16.12 -7.07
N LEU A 35 1.39 16.21 -5.90
CA LEU A 35 1.24 17.47 -5.17
C LEU A 35 2.60 18.04 -4.74
N LEU A 36 3.47 17.21 -4.17
CA LEU A 36 4.82 17.61 -3.75
C LEU A 36 5.62 18.15 -4.94
N ALA A 37 5.60 17.45 -6.07
CA ALA A 37 6.27 17.89 -7.30
C ALA A 37 5.73 19.23 -7.79
N THR A 38 4.41 19.42 -7.76
CA THR A 38 3.76 20.69 -8.13
C THR A 38 4.20 21.84 -7.23
N MET A 39 4.22 21.64 -5.91
CA MET A 39 4.65 22.66 -4.96
C MET A 39 6.11 23.08 -5.18
N VAL A 40 6.99 22.11 -5.42
CA VAL A 40 8.42 22.39 -5.68
C VAL A 40 8.62 23.12 -7.01
N ARG A 41 7.88 22.73 -8.07
CA ARG A 41 7.91 23.43 -9.37
C ARG A 41 7.41 24.87 -9.25
N ALA A 42 6.26 25.08 -8.60
CA ALA A 42 5.70 26.42 -8.39
C ALA A 42 6.68 27.33 -7.65
N ARG A 43 7.35 26.82 -6.61
CA ARG A 43 8.39 27.57 -5.89
C ARG A 43 9.54 28.00 -6.80
N ARG A 44 9.99 27.10 -7.68
CA ARG A 44 11.07 27.39 -8.64
C ARG A 44 10.62 28.41 -9.69
N GLU A 45 9.44 28.24 -10.27
CA GLU A 45 8.92 29.07 -11.37
C GLU A 45 8.56 30.48 -10.90
N ALA A 46 8.00 30.61 -9.69
CA ALA A 46 7.63 31.90 -9.12
C ALA A 46 8.82 32.73 -8.58
N SER A 47 10.06 32.21 -8.65
CA SER A 47 11.28 32.87 -8.15
C SER A 47 11.16 33.37 -6.70
N VAL A 48 10.38 32.67 -5.87
CA VAL A 48 10.21 33.01 -4.45
C VAL A 48 11.42 32.53 -3.63
N GLY A 49 11.53 33.03 -2.40
CA GLY A 49 12.58 32.61 -1.49
C GLY A 49 12.58 31.09 -1.22
N PRO A 50 13.74 30.47 -0.95
CA PRO A 50 13.85 29.01 -0.79
C PRO A 50 13.02 28.46 0.37
N PHE A 51 12.73 29.27 1.39
CA PHE A 51 11.94 28.91 2.57
C PHE A 51 10.43 29.09 2.37
N THR A 52 9.99 29.72 1.28
CA THR A 52 8.57 29.91 1.00
C THR A 52 7.88 28.54 0.87
N GLY A 53 6.87 28.32 1.70
CA GLY A 53 6.11 27.06 1.73
C GLY A 53 6.86 25.87 2.36
N GLN A 54 8.02 26.07 3.00
CA GLN A 54 8.82 24.99 3.57
C GLN A 54 8.06 24.17 4.63
N GLU A 55 7.30 24.84 5.51
CA GLU A 55 6.48 24.14 6.51
C GLU A 55 5.41 23.24 5.85
N ALA A 56 4.77 23.72 4.78
CA ALA A 56 3.77 22.95 4.05
C ALA A 56 4.39 21.71 3.37
N LEU A 57 5.58 21.86 2.78
CA LEU A 57 6.33 20.73 2.20
C LEU A 57 6.70 19.68 3.26
N LEU A 58 7.17 20.11 4.43
CA LEU A 58 7.50 19.21 5.54
C LEU A 58 6.25 18.46 6.04
N ARG A 59 5.11 19.15 6.16
CA ARG A 59 3.84 18.52 6.57
C ARG A 59 3.33 17.53 5.52
N LEU A 60 3.47 17.83 4.23
CA LEU A 60 3.12 16.89 3.16
C LEU A 60 4.01 15.64 3.19
N ALA A 61 5.33 15.81 3.36
CA ALA A 61 6.27 14.69 3.49
C ALA A 61 5.96 13.82 4.74
N ALA A 62 5.59 14.45 5.86
CA ALA A 62 5.15 13.72 7.05
C ALA A 62 3.86 12.92 6.79
N SER A 63 2.92 13.47 6.01
CA SER A 63 1.71 12.75 5.60
C SER A 63 2.01 11.55 4.71
N GLN A 64 2.93 11.68 3.74
CA GLN A 64 3.38 10.56 2.91
C GLN A 64 4.00 9.44 3.74
N LYS A 65 4.81 9.78 4.76
CA LYS A 65 5.35 8.80 5.70
C LYS A 65 4.26 8.07 6.48
N ALA A 66 3.20 8.77 6.90
CA ALA A 66 2.09 8.16 7.60
C ALA A 66 1.32 7.16 6.70
N VAL A 67 1.14 7.48 5.42
CA VAL A 67 0.52 6.57 4.43
C VAL A 67 1.37 5.30 4.23
N LEU A 68 2.69 5.44 4.14
CA LEU A 68 3.61 4.29 4.05
C LEU A 68 3.51 3.39 5.31
N HIS A 69 3.41 4.00 6.50
CA HIS A 69 3.20 3.23 7.73
C HIS A 69 1.86 2.48 7.70
N ALA A 70 0.79 3.15 7.29
CA ALA A 70 -0.53 2.53 7.14
C ALA A 70 -0.50 1.35 6.14
N SER A 71 0.24 1.48 5.04
CA SER A 71 0.43 0.42 4.05
C SER A 71 1.13 -0.79 4.66
N GLY A 72 2.14 -0.57 5.50
CA GLY A 72 2.81 -1.63 6.25
C GLY A 72 1.90 -2.33 7.28
N GLU A 73 0.98 -1.59 7.92
CA GLU A 73 -0.04 -2.20 8.78
C GLU A 73 -1.06 -3.03 7.99
N LEU A 74 -1.52 -2.55 6.83
CA LEU A 74 -2.42 -3.34 5.96
C LEU A 74 -1.76 -4.64 5.49
N ALA A 75 -0.48 -4.61 5.11
CA ALA A 75 0.25 -5.82 4.75
C ALA A 75 0.33 -6.83 5.91
N ARG A 76 0.43 -6.37 7.16
CA ARG A 76 0.37 -7.24 8.36
C ARG A 76 -1.03 -7.82 8.56
N VAL A 77 -2.07 -7.01 8.39
CA VAL A 77 -3.48 -7.46 8.45
C VAL A 77 -3.72 -8.53 7.39
N HIS A 78 -3.27 -8.31 6.15
CA HIS A 78 -3.32 -9.27 5.06
C HIS A 78 -2.69 -10.61 5.48
N GLY A 79 -1.43 -10.59 5.93
CA GLY A 79 -0.75 -11.81 6.39
C GLY A 79 -1.52 -12.56 7.47
N LYS A 80 -2.11 -11.83 8.44
CA LYS A 80 -2.89 -12.46 9.51
C LYS A 80 -4.23 -13.02 9.01
N LEU A 81 -4.88 -12.38 8.04
CA LEU A 81 -6.10 -12.90 7.43
C LEU A 81 -5.86 -14.21 6.68
N LEU A 82 -4.68 -14.39 6.07
CA LEU A 82 -4.30 -15.67 5.46
C LEU A 82 -4.14 -16.79 6.50
N ASP A 83 -3.59 -16.48 7.68
CA ASP A 83 -3.55 -17.46 8.78
C ASP A 83 -4.96 -17.86 9.22
N VAL A 84 -5.85 -16.87 9.42
CA VAL A 84 -7.25 -17.12 9.81
C VAL A 84 -7.96 -17.94 8.75
N GLY A 85 -7.77 -17.63 7.46
CA GLY A 85 -8.39 -18.37 6.36
C GLY A 85 -8.01 -19.85 6.36
N ARG A 86 -6.72 -20.15 6.62
CA ARG A 86 -6.24 -21.54 6.80
C ARG A 86 -6.87 -22.22 8.01
N GLU A 87 -6.99 -21.52 9.14
CA GLU A 87 -7.56 -22.07 10.38
C GLU A 87 -9.05 -22.44 10.23
N VAL A 88 -9.84 -21.59 9.56
CA VAL A 88 -11.29 -21.78 9.43
C VAL A 88 -11.69 -22.57 8.18
N GLY A 89 -10.71 -22.99 7.36
CA GLY A 89 -10.96 -23.64 6.07
C GLY A 89 -11.72 -22.75 5.10
N SER A 90 -11.66 -21.42 5.25
CA SER A 90 -12.22 -20.52 4.25
C SER A 90 -11.31 -20.57 3.03
N GLY A 91 -11.90 -20.61 1.84
CA GLY A 91 -11.18 -20.46 0.58
C GLY A 91 -10.59 -19.06 0.37
N MET A 92 -10.15 -18.36 1.43
CA MET A 92 -9.27 -17.20 1.35
C MET A 92 -7.90 -17.66 0.82
N VAL A 93 -7.88 -18.05 -0.46
CA VAL A 93 -6.67 -18.37 -1.20
C VAL A 93 -6.28 -17.09 -1.91
N ASP A 94 -5.43 -16.31 -1.25
CA ASP A 94 -4.74 -15.21 -1.90
C ASP A 94 -3.38 -15.71 -2.36
N ASP A 95 -3.01 -15.45 -3.62
CA ASP A 95 -1.70 -15.79 -4.19
C ASP A 95 -0.63 -14.78 -3.71
N CYS A 96 -0.64 -14.50 -2.40
CA CYS A 96 0.30 -13.62 -1.77
C CYS A 96 1.62 -14.37 -1.54
N PRO A 97 2.78 -13.81 -1.95
CA PRO A 97 4.07 -14.46 -1.74
C PRO A 97 4.31 -14.72 -0.24
N PRO A 98 4.98 -15.83 0.12
CA PRO A 98 5.12 -16.24 1.50
C PRO A 98 5.85 -15.17 2.33
N LYS A 99 5.19 -14.72 3.41
CA LYS A 99 5.65 -13.78 4.45
C LYS A 99 6.42 -12.55 3.93
N GLY A 100 5.71 -11.42 3.79
CA GLY A 100 6.27 -10.07 3.92
C GLY A 100 7.62 -9.88 3.26
N ALA A 101 7.66 -9.91 1.93
CA ALA A 101 8.87 -9.65 1.14
C ALA A 101 9.35 -8.18 1.23
N THR A 102 9.41 -7.61 2.43
CA THR A 102 10.34 -6.53 2.76
C THR A 102 11.69 -7.19 3.08
N GLY A 103 12.36 -7.71 2.04
CA GLY A 103 13.63 -8.43 2.17
C GLY A 103 13.74 -9.64 1.25
N SER A 104 14.29 -9.42 0.05
CA SER A 104 14.92 -10.43 -0.80
C SER A 104 14.05 -11.64 -1.21
N ALA A 105 12.79 -11.41 -1.58
CA ALA A 105 12.17 -12.35 -2.52
C ALA A 105 12.91 -12.17 -3.86
N GLU A 106 13.61 -13.21 -4.32
CA GLU A 106 14.15 -13.28 -5.67
C GLU A 106 13.01 -12.94 -6.64
N LEU A 107 13.04 -11.72 -7.18
CA LEU A 107 12.03 -11.26 -8.13
C LEU A 107 11.99 -12.26 -9.29
N PRO A 108 10.81 -12.68 -9.77
CA PRO A 108 10.72 -13.60 -10.89
C PRO A 108 11.54 -13.06 -12.07
N ALA A 109 12.31 -13.95 -12.73
CA ALA A 109 13.16 -13.57 -13.85
C ALA A 109 12.31 -12.89 -14.93
N GLY A 110 12.41 -11.56 -15.04
CA GLY A 110 11.60 -10.74 -15.95
C GLY A 110 11.14 -9.39 -15.40
N VAL A 111 11.31 -9.11 -14.11
CA VAL A 111 10.93 -7.80 -13.57
C VAL A 111 11.85 -6.68 -14.10
N PRO A 112 11.28 -5.61 -14.71
CA PRO A 112 12.07 -4.51 -15.24
C PRO A 112 12.88 -3.82 -14.14
N ALA A 113 14.10 -3.37 -14.47
CA ALA A 113 15.07 -2.85 -13.52
C ALA A 113 14.55 -1.69 -12.65
N VAL A 114 13.52 -0.98 -13.11
CA VAL A 114 12.87 0.14 -12.39
C VAL A 114 12.16 -0.31 -11.11
N LEU A 115 11.75 -1.58 -11.02
CA LEU A 115 11.12 -2.17 -9.84
C LEU A 115 12.15 -2.92 -8.95
N ARG A 116 13.46 -2.72 -9.16
CA ARG A 116 14.53 -3.30 -8.33
C ARG A 116 14.98 -2.40 -7.18
N VAL A 117 14.42 -1.19 -7.06
CA VAL A 117 14.87 -0.14 -6.13
C VAL A 117 13.87 0.12 -4.99
N ALA A 118 12.80 -0.67 -4.90
CA ALA A 118 11.83 -0.60 -3.81
C ALA A 118 12.07 -1.71 -2.79
#